data_AF-A0A1G8FNT0-F1
#
_entry.id   AF-A0A1G8FNT0-F1
#
_cell.length_a   1.000
_cell.length_b   1.000
_cell.length_c   1.000
_cell.angle_alpha   90.00
_cell.angle_beta   90.00
_cell.angle_gamma   90.00
#
_symmetry.space_group_name_H-M   'P 1'
#
loop_
_entity.id
_entity.type
_entity.pdbx_description
1 polymer ?
#
loop_
_entity_poly.entity_id
_entity_poly.type
_entity_poly.pdbx_seq_one_letter_code
_entity_poly.pdbx_strand_id
1 'polypeptide(L)'
;MKWEEVRKIYPNRFVKIQILKAHIEDNVRYIDDLAVVKAFDDKREATRELVRTKDDELVYHTGKEKLEIQIKQIFGFRGTI
;
A
#
# COMPACT_ATOMS: atom_id res chain seq x y z
N MET A 1 1.97 2.40 -13.26
CA MET A 1 1.76 3.86 -13.05
C MET A 1 2.46 4.29 -11.76
N LYS A 2 2.86 5.56 -11.60
CA LYS A 2 3.54 6.02 -10.37
C LYS A 2 2.55 6.49 -9.30
N TRP A 3 2.92 6.37 -8.03
CA TRP A 3 2.10 6.84 -6.90
C TRP A 3 1.77 8.34 -6.99
N GLU A 4 2.73 9.15 -7.41
CA GLU A 4 2.54 10.60 -7.59
C GLU A 4 1.42 10.94 -8.59
N GLU A 5 1.27 10.14 -9.64
CA GLU A 5 0.21 10.32 -10.64
C GLU A 5 -1.15 9.95 -10.07
N VAL A 6 -1.23 8.86 -9.31
CA VAL A 6 -2.46 8.45 -8.61
C VAL A 6 -2.95 9.55 -7.67
N ARG A 7 -2.05 10.21 -6.96
CA ARG A 7 -2.39 11.34 -6.09
C ARG A 7 -2.96 12.53 -6.85
N LYS A 8 -2.49 12.79 -8.07
CA LYS A 8 -3.00 13.85 -8.96
C LYS A 8 -4.39 13.53 -9.52
N ILE A 9 -4.62 12.27 -9.88
CA ILE A 9 -5.90 11.81 -10.44
C ILE A 9 -6.96 11.70 -9.34
N TYR A 10 -6.56 11.23 -8.16
CA TYR A 10 -7.43 10.93 -7.04
C TYR A 10 -7.00 11.67 -5.76
N PRO A 11 -7.07 13.01 -5.70
CA PRO A 11 -6.73 13.76 -4.48
C PRO A 11 -7.69 13.45 -3.32
N ASN A 12 -7.16 13.45 -2.09
CA ASN A 12 -7.87 13.37 -0.81
C ASN A 12 -8.90 12.24 -0.69
N ARG A 13 -8.57 11.05 -1.19
CA ARG A 13 -9.47 9.89 -1.10
C ARG A 13 -8.70 8.60 -0.82
N PHE A 14 -9.45 7.55 -0.49
CA PHE A 14 -8.88 6.23 -0.32
C PHE A 14 -8.84 5.53 -1.68
N VAL A 15 -7.71 4.92 -1.99
CA VAL A 15 -7.54 4.15 -3.22
C VAL A 15 -7.03 2.77 -2.86
N LYS A 16 -7.69 1.75 -3.39
CA LYS A 16 -7.17 0.40 -3.45
C LYS A 16 -6.23 0.33 -4.65
N ILE A 17 -4.99 0.03 -4.36
CA ILE A 17 -3.93 -0.15 -5.34
C ILE A 17 -3.46 -1.60 -5.30
N GLN A 18 -3.05 -2.12 -6.45
CA GLN A 18 -2.36 -3.38 -6.58
C GLN A 18 -0.91 -3.10 -6.92
N ILE A 19 0.02 -3.70 -6.18
CA ILE A 19 1.45 -3.58 -6.45
C ILE A 19 1.76 -4.49 -7.63
N LEU A 20 2.23 -3.93 -8.74
CA LEU A 20 2.64 -4.68 -9.92
C LEU A 20 4.15 -4.96 -9.90
N LYS A 21 4.93 -3.95 -9.52
CA LYS A 21 6.38 -4.06 -9.31
C LYS A 21 6.78 -3.26 -8.09
N ALA A 22 7.61 -3.89 -7.27
CA ALA A 22 8.26 -3.26 -6.14
C ALA A 22 9.64 -3.86 -5.98
N HIS A 23 10.60 -3.03 -5.58
CA HIS A 23 11.91 -3.46 -5.15
C HIS A 23 12.08 -3.17 -3.65
N ILE A 24 13.00 -3.89 -3.03
CA ILE A 24 13.35 -3.69 -1.62
C ILE A 24 14.74 -3.10 -1.61
N GLU A 25 14.89 -1.93 -1.01
CA GLU A 25 16.17 -1.24 -0.81
C GLU A 25 16.21 -0.79 0.65
N ASP A 26 17.30 -1.12 1.37
CA ASP A 26 17.50 -0.75 2.78
C ASP A 26 16.34 -1.11 3.76
N ASN A 27 15.76 -2.31 3.61
CA ASN A 27 14.56 -2.76 4.35
C ASN A 27 13.30 -1.88 4.12
N VAL A 28 13.32 -1.04 3.10
CA VAL A 28 12.17 -0.28 2.64
C VAL A 28 11.71 -0.89 1.32
N ARG A 29 10.43 -1.27 1.25
CA ARG A 29 9.81 -1.70 0.00
C ARG A 29 9.35 -0.47 -0.76
N TYR A 30 10.03 -0.18 -1.85
CA TYR A 30 9.72 0.86 -2.81
C TYR A 30 8.84 0.30 -3.91
N ILE A 31 7.73 0.97 -4.19
CA ILE A 31 6.77 0.53 -5.21
C ILE A 31 7.08 1.28 -6.51
N ASP A 32 7.67 0.59 -7.48
CA ASP A 32 7.97 1.14 -8.80
C ASP A 32 6.70 1.32 -9.63
N ASP A 33 5.86 0.29 -9.63
CA ASP A 33 4.66 0.24 -10.44
C ASP A 33 3.48 -0.33 -9.67
N LEU A 34 2.37 0.38 -9.75
CA LEU A 34 1.10 0.03 -9.14
C LEU A 34 -0.04 0.22 -10.12
N ALA A 35 -1.18 -0.36 -9.80
CA ALA A 35 -2.44 -0.19 -10.50
C ALA A 35 -3.55 0.23 -9.53
N VAL A 36 -4.31 1.27 -9.86
CA VAL A 36 -5.50 1.63 -9.07
C VAL A 36 -6.63 0.66 -9.45
N VAL A 37 -7.05 -0.14 -8.48
CA VAL A 37 -8.17 -1.08 -8.63
C VAL A 37 -9.49 -0.36 -8.39
N LYS A 38 -9.56 0.45 -7.33
CA LYS A 38 -10.79 1.15 -6.94
C LYS A 38 -10.51 2.38 -6.08
N ALA A 39 -11.31 3.43 -6.22
CA ALA A 39 -11.31 4.57 -5.32
C ALA A 39 -12.54 4.54 -4.39
N PHE A 40 -12.37 4.99 -3.16
CA PHE A 40 -13.38 5.07 -2.12
C PHE A 40 -13.33 6.45 -1.48
N ASP A 41 -14.50 7.07 -1.33
CA ASP A 41 -14.64 8.34 -0.61
C ASP A 41 -14.94 8.08 0.89
N ASP A 42 -15.60 6.96 1.20
CA ASP A 42 -15.97 6.60 2.57
C ASP A 42 -14.89 5.75 3.27
N LYS A 43 -14.54 6.16 4.50
CA LYS A 43 -13.53 5.47 5.34
C LYS A 43 -13.96 4.06 5.72
N ARG A 44 -15.25 3.81 5.95
CA ARG A 44 -15.75 2.49 6.37
C ARG A 44 -15.68 1.51 5.20
N GLU A 45 -16.02 1.94 3.99
CA GLU A 45 -15.87 1.12 2.79
C GLU A 45 -14.42 0.75 2.54
N ALA A 46 -13.51 1.73 2.61
CA ALA A 46 -12.08 1.52 2.45
C ALA A 46 -11.53 0.51 3.49
N THR A 47 -11.99 0.62 4.75
CA THR A 47 -11.59 -0.30 5.83
C THR A 47 -12.11 -1.70 5.60
N ARG A 48 -13.36 -1.84 5.15
CA ARG A 48 -13.97 -3.14 4.88
C ARG A 48 -13.27 -3.86 3.74
N GLU A 49 -12.88 -3.13 2.70
CA GLU A 49 -12.10 -3.71 1.61
C GLU A 49 -10.66 -4.00 2.03
N LEU A 50 -10.02 -3.16 2.86
CA LEU A 50 -8.68 -3.46 3.40
C LEU A 50 -8.65 -4.83 4.10
N VAL A 51 -9.69 -5.19 4.86
CA VAL A 51 -9.79 -6.50 5.54
C VAL A 51 -9.96 -7.66 4.55
N ARG A 52 -10.52 -7.41 3.37
CA ARG A 52 -10.72 -8.41 2.31
C ARG A 52 -9.58 -8.49 1.30
N THR A 53 -8.63 -7.56 1.41
CA THR A 53 -7.56 -7.36 0.44
C THR A 53 -6.49 -8.43 0.63
N LYS A 54 -5.97 -8.97 -0.49
CA LYS A 54 -4.88 -9.96 -0.50
C LYS A 54 -3.51 -9.28 -0.43
N ASP A 55 -2.44 -10.04 -0.19
CA ASP A 55 -1.08 -9.53 0.06
C ASP A 55 -0.51 -8.57 -1.00
N ASP A 56 -0.93 -8.68 -2.26
CA ASP A 56 -0.46 -7.81 -3.37
C ASP A 56 -1.29 -6.54 -3.58
N GLU A 57 -2.38 -6.40 -2.83
CA GLU A 57 -3.26 -5.25 -2.89
C GLU A 57 -3.17 -4.47 -1.56
N LEU A 58 -3.27 -3.15 -1.63
CA LEU A 58 -3.21 -2.25 -0.48
C LEU A 58 -4.24 -1.14 -0.63
N VAL A 59 -4.91 -0.81 0.47
CA VAL A 59 -5.74 0.38 0.54
C VAL A 59 -4.94 1.49 1.19
N TYR A 60 -4.75 2.60 0.46
CA TYR A 60 -3.95 3.72 0.92
C TYR A 60 -4.69 5.04 0.70
N HIS A 61 -4.37 6.04 1.52
CA HIS A 61 -4.95 7.37 1.39
C HIS A 61 -4.03 8.27 0.57
N THR A 62 -4.53 8.86 -0.51
CA THR A 62 -3.72 9.72 -1.41
C THR A 62 -3.28 11.04 -0.78
N GLY A 63 -3.80 11.37 0.40
CA GLY A 63 -3.29 12.48 1.21
C GLY A 63 -1.87 12.24 1.75
N LYS A 64 -1.37 10.99 1.78
CA LYS A 64 0.01 10.70 2.18
C LYS A 64 0.97 10.88 1.01
N GLU A 65 2.05 11.60 1.26
CA GLU A 65 3.01 11.97 0.22
C GLU A 65 3.88 10.81 -0.24
N LYS A 66 4.26 9.94 0.70
CA LYS A 66 5.17 8.83 0.44
C LYS A 66 4.45 7.50 0.63
N LEU A 67 4.66 6.60 -0.33
CA LEU A 67 4.21 5.21 -0.30
C LEU A 67 5.41 4.31 0.03
N GLU A 68 5.93 4.48 1.24
CA GLU A 68 7.07 3.70 1.74
C GLU A 68 6.55 2.63 2.70
N ILE A 69 6.76 1.37 2.37
CA ILE A 69 6.43 0.26 3.26
C ILE A 69 7.74 -0.17 3.92
N GLN A 70 7.95 0.26 5.16
CA GLN A 70 9.07 -0.25 5.95
C GLN A 70 8.83 -1.72 6.29
N ILE A 71 9.73 -2.57 5.82
CA ILE A 71 9.75 -3.97 6.21
C ILE A 71 10.38 -4.03 7.60
N LYS A 72 9.54 -4.19 8.62
CA LYS A 72 10.03 -4.60 9.94
C LYS A 72 10.42 -6.06 9.86
N GLN A 73 11.72 -6.36 9.83
CA GLN A 73 12.20 -7.69 10.13
C GLN A 73 11.90 -7.99 11.60
N ILE A 74 10.80 -8.68 11.87
CA ILE A 74 10.55 -9.24 13.19
C ILE A 74 11.47 -10.46 13.29
N PHE A 75 12.68 -10.26 13.81
CA PHE A 75 13.57 -11.35 14.21
C PHE A 75 12.95 -12.00 15.46
N GLY A 76 11.96 -12.85 15.24
CA GLY A 76 11.40 -13.67 16.30
C GLY A 76 12.46 -14.71 16.68
N PHE A 77 13.05 -14.58 17.86
CA PHE A 77 13.67 -15.72 18.52
C PHE A 77 12.55 -16.75 18.76
N ARG A 78 12.32 -17.62 17.78
CA ARG A 78 11.60 -18.87 18.02
C ARG A 78 12.55 -19.70 18.86
N GLY A 79 12.43 -19.56 20.18
CA GLY A 79 13.18 -20.37 21.13
C GLY A 79 12.98 -21.83 20.79
N THR A 80 14.02 -22.45 20.22
CA THR A 80 14.20 -23.89 20.29
C THR A 80 14.57 -24.17 21.74
N ILE A 81 13.59 -24.60 22.53
CA ILE A 81 13.82 -25.33 23.78
C ILE A 81 13.95 -26.81 23.40
#